data_AF-A0AA46AFL6-F1
#
_entry.id   AF-A0AA46AFL6-F1
#
_cell.length_a   1.000
_cell.length_b   1.000
_cell.length_c   1.000
_cell.angle_alpha   90.00
_cell.angle_beta   90.00
_cell.angle_gamma   90.00
#
_symmetry.space_group_name_H-M   'P 1'
#
loop_
_entity.id
_entity.type
_entity.pdbx_description
1 polymer ?
#
loop_
_entity_poly.entity_id
_entity_poly.type
_entity_poly.pdbx_seq_one_letter_code
_entity_poly.pdbx_strand_id
1 'polypeptide(L)'
;MSYINLKERYFLAQKLMRSLNHAGQERSLITSILNKFSNPDIILTAEEAHYLQVQINAYLDEAMERRDDYHIEFLNHLREKI
;
A
#
# COMPACT_ATOMS: atom_id res chain seq x y z
N MET A 1 -1.69 -14.92 6.19
CA MET A 1 -0.99 -13.65 5.94
C MET A 1 0.20 -13.96 5.05
N SER A 2 0.13 -13.55 3.79
CA SER A 2 1.23 -13.73 2.85
C SER A 2 2.28 -12.63 3.08
N TYR A 3 3.55 -13.00 2.96
CA TYR A 3 4.66 -12.07 3.16
C TYR A 3 4.68 -10.99 2.06
N ILE A 4 4.64 -9.72 2.48
CA ILE A 4 4.88 -8.57 1.58
C ILE A 4 6.39 -8.45 1.36
N ASN A 5 6.83 -8.58 0.11
CA ASN A 5 8.25 -8.53 -0.24
C ASN A 5 8.81 -7.10 -0.33
N LEU A 6 10.13 -6.97 -0.48
CA LEU A 6 10.80 -5.67 -0.52
C LEU A 6 10.29 -4.74 -1.65
N LYS A 7 10.02 -5.29 -2.84
CA LYS A 7 9.52 -4.51 -3.99
C LYS A 7 8.13 -3.96 -3.70
N GLU A 8 7.26 -4.77 -3.12
CA GLU A 8 5.90 -4.40 -2.72
C GLU A 8 5.90 -3.33 -1.63
N ARG A 9 6.76 -3.48 -0.61
CA ARG A 9 6.95 -2.46 0.43
C ARG A 9 7.44 -1.15 -0.15
N TYR A 10 8.42 -1.21 -1.05
CA TYR A 10 8.97 0.01 -1.66
C TYR A 10 7.91 0.74 -2.49
N PHE A 11 7.12 0.00 -3.27
CA PHE A 11 6.01 0.56 -4.03
C PHE A 11 4.98 1.25 -3.11
N LEU A 12 4.51 0.55 -2.08
CA LEU A 12 3.54 1.10 -1.13
C LEU A 12 4.12 2.32 -0.41
N ALA A 13 5.36 2.24 0.05
CA ALA A 13 6.02 3.34 0.75
C ALA A 13 6.11 4.58 -0.15
N GLN A 14 6.49 4.42 -1.42
CA GLN A 14 6.61 5.54 -2.35
C GLN A 14 5.26 6.21 -2.59
N LYS A 15 4.18 5.43 -2.78
CA LYS A 15 2.83 5.96 -3.00
C LYS A 15 2.30 6.67 -1.75
N LEU A 16 2.44 6.04 -0.59
CA LEU A 16 2.04 6.59 0.71
C LEU A 16 2.78 7.89 1.06
N MET A 17 4.09 7.96 0.80
CA MET A 17 4.86 9.19 1.00
C MET A 17 4.34 10.35 0.14
N ARG A 18 3.85 10.08 -1.07
CA ARG A 18 3.22 11.12 -1.91
C ARG A 18 1.88 11.57 -1.32
N SER A 19 1.09 10.64 -0.80
CA SER A 19 -0.19 10.94 -0.13
C SER A 19 -0.03 11.68 1.19
N LEU A 20 1.12 11.53 1.87
CA LEU A 20 1.41 12.17 3.15
C LEU A 20 1.40 13.71 3.09
N ASN A 21 1.62 14.30 1.91
CA ASN A 21 1.52 15.74 1.70
C ASN A 21 0.07 16.27 1.68
N HIS A 22 -0.92 15.39 1.52
CA HIS A 22 -2.34 15.72 1.39
C HIS A 22 -3.20 15.11 2.52
N ALA A 23 -2.62 14.20 3.29
CA ALA A 23 -3.28 13.47 4.36
C ALA A 23 -3.32 14.32 5.64
N GLY A 24 -4.44 14.98 5.92
CA GLY A 24 -4.67 15.65 7.22
C GLY A 24 -4.76 14.63 8.35
N GLN A 25 -5.93 13.99 8.52
CA GLN A 25 -6.21 13.04 9.59
C GLN A 25 -5.51 11.68 9.41
N GLU A 26 -5.22 11.26 8.18
CA GLU A 26 -4.62 9.94 7.89
C GLU A 26 -3.10 9.90 8.07
N ARG A 27 -2.46 11.03 8.38
CA ARG A 27 -1.00 11.15 8.49
C ARG A 27 -0.40 10.19 9.52
N SER A 28 -1.09 9.98 10.64
CA SER A 28 -0.66 9.07 11.71
C SER A 28 -0.62 7.62 11.22
N LEU A 29 -1.67 7.18 10.52
CA LEU A 29 -1.81 5.86 9.91
C LEU A 29 -0.72 5.62 8.87
N ILE A 30 -0.53 6.56 7.95
CA ILE A 30 0.51 6.45 6.92
C ILE A 30 1.90 6.35 7.57
N THR A 31 2.19 7.20 8.56
CA THR A 31 3.49 7.17 9.26
C THR A 31 3.71 5.85 9.98
N SER A 32 2.67 5.30 10.62
CA SER A 32 2.73 3.99 11.29
C SER A 32 3.08 2.87 10.30
N ILE A 33 2.40 2.82 9.16
CA ILE A 33 2.62 1.82 8.11
C ILE A 33 4.05 1.94 7.54
N LEU A 34 4.50 3.17 7.24
CA LEU A 34 5.84 3.42 6.72
C LEU A 34 6.94 2.97 7.68
N ASN A 35 6.78 3.26 8.98
CA ASN A 35 7.73 2.82 10.01
C ASN A 35 7.82 1.30 10.07
N LYS A 36 6.70 0.62 9.88
CA LYS A 36 6.64 -0.84 9.88
C LYS A 36 7.27 -1.45 8.63
N PHE A 37 7.23 -0.80 7.46
CA PHE A 37 7.87 -1.32 6.23
C PHE A 37 9.38 -1.50 6.35
N SER A 38 10.02 -0.78 7.27
CA SER A 38 11.43 -0.96 7.62
C SER A 38 11.73 -2.30 8.30
N ASN A 39 10.73 -2.99 8.86
CA ASN A 39 10.89 -4.25 9.56
C ASN A 39 10.54 -5.46 8.68
N PRO A 40 11.41 -6.47 8.54
CA PRO A 40 11.14 -7.67 7.75
C PRO A 40 9.91 -8.45 8.23
N ASP A 41 9.65 -8.49 9.54
CA ASP A 41 8.53 -9.19 10.16
C ASP A 41 7.32 -8.28 10.37
N ILE A 42 6.87 -7.64 9.30
CA ILE A 42 5.82 -6.62 9.41
C ILE A 42 4.51 -7.23 9.92
N ILE A 43 3.94 -6.61 10.95
CA ILE A 43 2.60 -6.94 11.43
C ILE A 43 1.76 -5.68 11.36
N LEU A 44 0.81 -5.69 10.44
CA LEU A 44 -0.17 -4.62 10.28
C LEU A 44 -1.32 -4.84 11.24
N THR A 45 -1.83 -3.76 11.84
CA THR A 45 -3.11 -3.81 12.54
C THR A 45 -4.25 -3.95 11.54
N ALA A 46 -5.45 -4.36 12.01
CA ALA A 46 -6.63 -4.42 11.16
C ALA A 46 -6.94 -3.08 10.49
N GLU A 47 -6.72 -1.96 11.20
CA GLU A 47 -6.92 -0.61 10.69
C GLU A 47 -5.91 -0.25 9.58
N GLU A 48 -4.63 -0.58 9.78
CA GLU A 48 -3.58 -0.34 8.79
C GLU A 48 -3.76 -1.22 7.54
N ALA A 49 -4.13 -2.48 7.72
CA ALA A 49 -4.42 -3.40 6.62
C ALA A 49 -5.64 -2.93 5.83
N HIS A 50 -6.72 -2.54 6.51
CA HIS A 50 -7.90 -1.97 5.87
C HIS A 50 -7.56 -0.71 5.08
N TYR A 51 -6.80 0.21 5.69
CA TYR A 51 -6.34 1.42 5.01
C TYR A 51 -5.54 1.10 3.74
N LEU A 52 -4.59 0.16 3.81
CA LEU A 52 -3.81 -0.27 2.65
C LEU A 52 -4.68 -0.92 1.57
N GLN A 53 -5.68 -1.73 1.93
CA GLN A 53 -6.61 -2.29 0.95
C GLN A 53 -7.38 -1.20 0.21
N VAL A 54 -7.85 -0.17 0.91
CA VAL A 54 -8.52 0.99 0.29
C VAL A 54 -7.58 1.71 -0.67
N GLN A 55 -6.34 1.98 -0.25
CA GLN A 55 -5.35 2.65 -1.11
C GLN A 55 -4.96 1.79 -2.33
N ILE A 56 -4.80 0.48 -2.15
CA ILE A 56 -4.49 -0.44 -3.26
C ILE A 56 -5.62 -0.43 -4.29
N ASN A 57 -6.89 -0.48 -3.86
CA ASN A 57 -8.02 -0.42 -4.77
C ASN A 57 -8.02 0.89 -5.56
N ALA A 58 -7.75 2.04 -4.92
CA ALA A 58 -7.62 3.31 -5.63
C ALA A 58 -6.48 3.31 -6.66
N TYR A 59 -5.33 2.71 -6.34
CA TYR A 59 -4.23 2.57 -7.31
C TYR A 59 -4.57 1.62 -8.45
N LEU A 60 -5.43 0.63 -8.19
CA LEU A 60 -5.90 -0.34 -9.18
C LEU A 60 -6.83 0.35 -10.17
N ASP A 61 -7.75 1.17 -9.67
CA ASP A 61 -8.63 2.01 -10.50
C ASP A 61 -7.81 2.95 -11.40
N GLU A 62 -6.81 3.65 -10.85
CA GLU A 62 -5.89 4.49 -11.64
C GLU A 62 -5.13 3.70 -12.72
N ALA A 63 -4.68 2.48 -12.41
CA ALA A 63 -3.96 1.63 -13.36
C ALA A 63 -4.88 1.12 -14.48
N MET A 64 -6.13 0.78 -14.15
CA MET A 64 -7.16 0.40 -15.11
C MET A 64 -7.52 1.54 -16.07
N GLU A 65 -7.66 2.77 -15.56
CA GLU A 65 -7.89 3.96 -16.39
C GLU A 65 -6.75 4.19 -17.40
N ARG A 66 -5.51 3.94 -16.96
CA ARG A 66 -4.30 4.07 -17.80
C ARG A 66 -4.04 2.88 -18.71
N ARG A 67 -4.81 1.79 -18.58
CA ARG A 67 -4.59 0.51 -19.27
C ARG A 67 -3.18 -0.04 -19.05
N ASP A 68 -2.68 0.07 -17.82
CA ASP A 68 -1.37 -0.43 -17.43
C ASP A 68 -1.51 -1.85 -16.88
N ASP A 69 -1.57 -2.83 -17.79
CA ASP A 69 -1.80 -4.24 -17.46
C ASP A 69 -0.78 -4.80 -16.46
N TYR A 70 0.48 -4.35 -16.54
CA TYR A 70 1.53 -4.77 -15.62
C TYR A 70 1.26 -4.28 -14.19
N HIS A 71 0.85 -3.02 -14.01
CA HIS A 71 0.51 -2.51 -12.68
C HIS A 71 -0.79 -3.14 -12.15
N ILE A 72 -1.76 -3.45 -13.02
CA ILE A 72 -3.00 -4.13 -12.62
C ILE A 72 -2.70 -5.51 -12.04
N GLU A 73 -1.89 -6.33 -12.71
CA GLU A 73 -1.50 -7.65 -12.19
C GLU A 73 -0.74 -7.55 -10.87
N PHE A 74 0.23 -6.63 -10.81
CA PHE A 74 1.01 -6.40 -9.59
C PHE A 74 0.12 -5.99 -8.40
N LEU A 75 -0.83 -5.08 -8.61
CA LEU A 75 -1.73 -4.60 -7.55
C LEU A 75 -2.75 -5.66 -7.12
N ASN A 76 -3.25 -6.48 -8.05
CA ASN A 76 -4.12 -7.61 -7.69
C ASN A 76 -3.37 -8.62 -6.80
N HIS A 77 -2.12 -8.96 -7.16
CA HIS A 77 -1.31 -9.86 -6.35
C HIS A 77 -0.98 -9.26 -4.97
N LEU A 78 -0.73 -7.95 -4.90
CA LEU A 78 -0.49 -7.26 -3.64
C LEU A 78 -1.74 -7.24 -2.74
N ARG A 79 -2.92 -7.03 -3.33
CA ARG A 79 -4.21 -7.02 -2.62
C ARG A 79 -4.50 -8.34 -1.92
N GLU A 80 -4.17 -9.47 -2.55
CA GLU A 80 -4.38 -10.81 -1.95
C GLU A 80 -3.50 -11.09 -0.72
N LYS A 81 -2.43 -10.30 -0.52
CA LYS A 81 -1.47 -10.48 0.58
C LYS A 81 -1.83 -9.72 1.85
N ILE A 82 -2.57 -8.62 1.71
CA ILE A 82 -2.98 -7.72 2.80
C ILE A 82 -4.33 -8.15 3.33
#